data_AF-A0A259L8B6-F1
#
_entry.id   AF-A0A259L8B6-F1
#
_cell.length_a   1.000
_cell.length_b   1.000
_cell.length_c   1.000
_cell.angle_alpha   90.00
_cell.angle_beta   90.00
_cell.angle_gamma   90.00
#
_symmetry.space_group_name_H-M   'P 1'
#
loop_
_entity.id
_entity.type
_entity.pdbx_description
1 polymer ?
#
loop_
_entity_poly.entity_id
_entity_poly.type
_entity_poly.pdbx_seq_one_letter_code
_entity_poly.pdbx_strand_id
1 'polypeptide(L)'
;LGGRINLNDLVLPNGQVDPLTRDRLARLFIVLNITGVTVDALIDWIDQDDQTVSAYGAEDGQYLMADPSFRAANQPFVSITELRLIEGMTEEIYVALRPHVTALPVSGLGINVNTASAPVLVSLHEELTPAAAEAIMARSEEERFDNLQDFLALPEFSGMGLKASGLGLQSRFFEVVSRITYDNRVVNMVSTVFRNPQGEVRTVSRDTGQKNRITKEPFTFSEG
;
A
#
# COMPACT_ATOMS: atom_id res chain seq x y z
N LEU A 1 1.60 -6.74 4.36
CA LEU A 1 1.42 -5.28 4.20
C LEU A 1 2.69 -4.61 3.69
N GLY A 2 3.88 -4.93 4.23
CA GLY A 2 5.13 -4.25 3.86
C GLY A 2 5.52 -4.22 2.38
N GLY A 3 5.07 -5.15 1.53
CA GLY A 3 5.35 -5.10 0.09
C GLY A 3 4.49 -4.11 -0.71
N ARG A 4 3.59 -3.37 -0.04
CA ARG A 4 2.72 -2.37 -0.66
C ARG A 4 3.28 -0.97 -0.41
N ILE A 5 2.96 -0.01 -1.28
CA ILE A 5 3.29 1.40 -1.05
C ILE A 5 2.39 1.94 0.06
N ASN A 6 2.97 2.55 1.09
CA ASN A 6 2.19 3.21 2.14
C ASN A 6 1.77 4.60 1.68
N LEU A 7 0.47 4.87 1.57
CA LEU A 7 -0.04 6.18 1.16
C LEU A 7 0.39 7.28 2.13
N ASN A 8 0.51 6.96 3.42
CA ASN A 8 0.96 7.88 4.45
C ASN A 8 2.47 8.21 4.38
N ASP A 9 3.20 7.67 3.40
CA ASP A 9 4.56 8.11 3.07
C ASP A 9 4.56 9.28 2.06
N LEU A 10 3.40 9.65 1.47
CA LEU A 10 3.29 10.76 0.50
C LEU A 10 3.63 12.13 1.10
N VAL A 11 3.25 12.36 2.36
CA VAL A 11 3.49 13.62 3.07
C VAL A 11 4.36 13.33 4.28
N LEU A 12 5.52 14.00 4.33
CA LEU A 12 6.49 13.89 5.41
C LEU A 12 5.96 14.56 6.68
N PRO A 13 6.49 14.22 7.88
CA PRO A 13 6.05 14.82 9.14
C PRO A 13 6.19 16.35 9.23
N ASN A 14 6.99 16.96 8.35
CA ASN A 14 7.15 18.41 8.23
C ASN A 14 6.17 19.05 7.23
N GLY A 15 5.20 18.29 6.72
CA GLY A 15 4.19 18.72 5.74
C GLY A 15 4.66 18.73 4.29
N GLN A 16 5.93 18.38 4.01
CA GLN A 16 6.42 18.37 2.63
C GLN A 16 6.07 17.07 1.91
N VAL A 17 5.77 17.15 0.62
CA VAL A 17 5.60 15.97 -0.23
C VAL A 17 6.91 15.18 -0.33
N ASP A 18 6.84 13.85 -0.15
CA ASP A 18 7.95 12.95 -0.42
C ASP A 18 8.04 12.64 -1.93
N PRO A 19 9.06 13.15 -2.65
CA PRO A 19 9.14 12.98 -4.09
C PRO A 19 9.31 11.52 -4.49
N LEU A 20 10.00 10.71 -3.67
CA LEU A 20 10.22 9.29 -3.97
C LEU A 20 8.90 8.50 -3.97
N THR A 21 8.06 8.70 -2.95
CA THR A 21 6.76 8.05 -2.83
C THR A 21 5.80 8.56 -3.90
N ARG A 22 5.77 9.88 -4.15
CA ARG A 22 4.99 10.48 -5.23
C ARG A 22 5.30 9.85 -6.59
N ASP A 23 6.59 9.75 -6.93
CA ASP A 23 7.05 9.22 -8.21
C ASP A 23 6.73 7.72 -8.35
N ARG A 24 6.86 6.95 -7.27
CA ARG A 24 6.47 5.53 -7.26
C ARG A 24 4.96 5.36 -7.44
N LEU A 25 4.13 6.16 -6.77
CA LEU A 25 2.68 6.10 -6.97
C LEU A 25 2.27 6.51 -8.38
N ALA A 26 2.89 7.55 -8.94
CA ALA A 26 2.62 7.97 -10.31
C ALA A 26 2.96 6.86 -11.31
N ARG A 27 4.11 6.19 -11.16
CA ARG A 27 4.45 5.02 -11.98
C ARG A 27 3.50 3.85 -11.74
N LEU A 28 3.10 3.59 -10.50
CA LEU A 28 2.12 2.53 -10.20
C LEU A 28 0.79 2.79 -10.92
N PHE A 29 0.32 4.04 -10.96
CA PHE A 29 -0.91 4.39 -11.67
C PHE A 29 -0.78 4.13 -13.17
N ILE A 30 0.36 4.48 -13.77
CA ILE A 30 0.66 4.17 -15.18
C ILE A 30 0.63 2.65 -15.42
N VAL A 31 1.30 1.87 -14.57
CA VAL A 31 1.36 0.40 -14.69
C VAL A 31 -0.02 -0.23 -14.58
N LEU A 32 -0.90 0.32 -13.76
CA LEU A 32 -2.26 -0.14 -13.57
C LEU A 32 -3.27 0.46 -14.57
N ASN A 33 -2.82 1.30 -15.51
CA ASN A 33 -3.65 2.06 -16.44
C ASN A 33 -4.72 2.92 -15.74
N ILE A 34 -4.38 3.53 -14.61
CA ILE A 34 -5.25 4.42 -13.84
C ILE A 34 -5.09 5.85 -14.37
N THR A 35 -6.18 6.44 -14.85
CA THR A 35 -6.23 7.83 -15.36
C THR A 35 -7.25 8.71 -14.65
N GLY A 36 -8.23 8.11 -13.96
CA GLY A 36 -9.32 8.84 -13.29
C GLY A 36 -8.93 9.46 -11.94
N VAL A 37 -7.81 9.04 -11.34
CA VAL A 37 -7.32 9.52 -10.05
C VAL A 37 -5.89 10.02 -10.20
N THR A 38 -5.57 11.13 -9.54
CA THR A 38 -4.24 11.72 -9.55
C THR A 38 -3.52 11.47 -8.22
N VAL A 39 -2.18 11.46 -8.24
CA VAL A 39 -1.39 11.42 -7.00
C VAL A 39 -1.56 12.72 -6.22
N ASP A 40 -1.78 13.83 -6.92
CA ASP A 40 -2.00 15.15 -6.33
C ASP A 40 -3.27 15.17 -5.45
N ALA A 41 -4.37 14.56 -5.89
CA ALA A 41 -5.58 14.41 -5.05
C ALA A 41 -5.36 13.52 -3.81
N LEU A 42 -4.41 12.57 -3.85
CA LEU A 42 -4.01 11.82 -2.66
C LEU A 42 -3.14 12.63 -1.70
N ILE A 43 -2.39 13.61 -2.21
CA ILE A 43 -1.57 14.51 -1.40
C ILE A 43 -2.49 15.49 -0.66
N ASP A 44 -3.40 16.16 -1.38
CA ASP A 44 -4.38 17.09 -0.80
C ASP A 44 -5.26 16.40 0.26
N TRP A 45 -5.59 15.11 0.09
CA TRP A 45 -6.31 14.37 1.12
C TRP A 45 -5.55 14.25 2.46
N ILE A 46 -4.22 14.24 2.42
CA ILE A 46 -3.35 13.96 3.57
C ILE A 46 -2.81 15.23 4.22
N ASP A 47 -2.42 16.23 3.41
CA ASP A 47 -1.76 17.42 3.93
C ASP A 47 -2.69 18.28 4.79
N GLN A 48 -2.14 19.25 5.52
CA GLN A 48 -2.89 19.94 6.58
C GLN A 48 -3.61 21.19 6.11
N ASP A 49 -3.36 21.65 4.89
CA ASP A 49 -3.93 22.90 4.42
C ASP A 49 -5.22 22.65 3.64
N ASP A 50 -5.67 23.61 2.84
CA ASP A 50 -6.93 23.55 2.08
C ASP A 50 -6.67 24.17 0.70
N GLN A 51 -5.46 23.94 0.18
CA GLN A 51 -4.97 24.48 -1.07
C GLN A 51 -4.52 23.32 -1.96
N THR A 52 -5.22 23.16 -3.07
CA THR A 52 -4.86 22.13 -4.05
C THR A 52 -3.43 22.28 -4.51
N VAL A 53 -2.62 21.22 -4.42
CA VAL A 53 -1.21 21.26 -4.86
C VAL A 53 -1.04 21.52 -6.35
N SER A 54 -2.07 21.23 -7.16
CA SER A 54 -2.12 21.53 -8.58
C SER A 54 -3.56 21.66 -9.10
N ALA A 55 -3.73 21.99 -10.39
CA ALA A 55 -5.04 21.98 -11.04
C ALA A 55 -5.71 20.59 -11.11
N TYR A 56 -4.98 19.54 -10.75
CA TYR A 56 -5.48 18.16 -10.68
C TYR A 56 -5.62 17.66 -9.23
N GLY A 57 -5.48 18.55 -8.26
CA GLY A 57 -5.76 18.30 -6.84
C GLY A 57 -7.25 18.35 -6.51
N ALA A 58 -7.61 17.99 -5.28
CA ALA A 58 -8.97 18.01 -4.78
C ALA A 58 -8.99 18.24 -3.25
N GLU A 59 -9.67 19.32 -2.85
CA GLU A 59 -9.79 19.81 -1.46
C GLU A 59 -11.26 19.98 -1.06
N ASP A 60 -11.55 20.62 0.07
CA ASP A 60 -12.91 20.84 0.58
C ASP A 60 -13.86 21.43 -0.46
N GLY A 61 -13.37 22.36 -1.29
CA GLY A 61 -14.16 22.95 -2.37
C GLY A 61 -14.74 21.91 -3.32
N GLN A 62 -13.99 20.85 -3.62
CA GLN A 62 -14.43 19.73 -4.46
C GLN A 62 -15.37 18.80 -3.69
N TYR A 63 -14.97 18.36 -2.49
CA TYR A 63 -15.71 17.33 -1.74
C TYR A 63 -17.04 17.84 -1.14
N LEU A 64 -17.18 19.15 -0.90
CA LEU A 64 -18.45 19.75 -0.47
C LEU A 64 -19.50 19.77 -1.58
N MET A 65 -19.10 19.59 -2.85
CA MET A 65 -20.01 19.44 -3.98
C MET A 65 -20.47 17.99 -4.21
N ALA A 66 -19.88 17.01 -3.50
CA ALA A 66 -20.29 15.61 -3.58
C ALA A 66 -21.66 15.36 -2.90
N ASP A 67 -22.28 14.22 -3.21
CA ASP A 67 -23.51 13.75 -2.54
C ASP A 67 -23.30 12.32 -1.97
N PRO A 68 -23.31 12.16 -0.64
CA PRO A 68 -23.41 13.20 0.38
C PRO A 68 -22.16 14.09 0.39
N SER A 69 -22.29 15.34 0.85
CA SER A 69 -21.16 16.24 0.98
C SER A 69 -20.28 15.90 2.18
N PHE A 70 -18.96 16.06 2.01
CA PHE A 70 -17.96 15.86 3.05
C PHE A 70 -16.77 16.79 2.82
N ARG A 71 -15.76 16.70 3.69
CA ARG A 71 -14.52 17.47 3.63
C ARG A 71 -13.34 16.55 3.37
N ALA A 72 -12.26 17.10 2.82
CA ALA A 72 -10.99 16.42 2.80
C ALA A 72 -10.59 16.06 4.25
N ALA A 73 -9.83 14.98 4.40
CA ALA A 73 -9.51 14.46 5.73
C ALA A 73 -8.45 15.31 6.45
N ASN A 74 -7.55 15.91 5.67
CA ASN A 74 -6.41 16.74 6.07
C ASN A 74 -5.57 16.08 7.16
N GLN A 75 -5.41 14.77 7.00
CA GLN A 75 -4.74 13.88 7.94
C GLN A 75 -4.31 12.59 7.22
N PRO A 76 -3.33 11.85 7.77
CA PRO A 76 -2.96 10.54 7.24
C PRO A 76 -4.16 9.60 7.12
N PHE A 77 -4.21 8.81 6.06
CA PHE A 77 -5.19 7.75 5.87
C PHE A 77 -5.23 6.84 7.10
N VAL A 78 -6.42 6.66 7.68
CA VAL A 78 -6.67 5.75 8.80
C VAL A 78 -7.03 4.36 8.26
N SER A 79 -7.70 4.31 7.12
CA SER A 79 -8.09 3.09 6.42
C SER A 79 -7.84 3.21 4.93
N ILE A 80 -7.41 2.11 4.32
CA ILE A 80 -7.27 2.03 2.86
C ILE A 80 -8.62 2.19 2.13
N THR A 81 -9.74 2.05 2.83
CA THR A 81 -11.09 2.24 2.25
C THR A 81 -11.40 3.70 1.97
N GLU A 82 -10.72 4.65 2.61
CA GLU A 82 -10.90 6.09 2.34
C GLU A 82 -10.49 6.48 0.92
N LEU A 83 -9.70 5.66 0.22
CA LEU A 83 -9.45 5.83 -1.21
C LEU A 83 -10.74 5.98 -2.03
N ARG A 84 -11.85 5.39 -1.59
CA ARG A 84 -13.17 5.50 -2.24
C ARG A 84 -13.78 6.89 -2.19
N LEU A 85 -13.26 7.77 -1.33
CA LEU A 85 -13.70 9.15 -1.17
C LEU A 85 -12.91 10.11 -2.06
N ILE A 86 -11.80 9.65 -2.63
CA ILE A 86 -10.93 10.48 -3.46
C ILE A 86 -11.63 10.79 -4.78
N GLU A 87 -11.53 12.05 -5.20
CA GLU A 87 -12.09 12.54 -6.46
C GLU A 87 -11.64 11.65 -7.63
N GLY A 88 -12.61 11.24 -8.46
CA GLY A 88 -12.38 10.37 -9.62
C GLY A 88 -12.14 8.89 -9.31
N MET A 89 -12.18 8.45 -8.04
CA MET A 89 -12.05 7.03 -7.68
C MET A 89 -13.30 6.24 -8.06
N THR A 90 -13.19 5.38 -9.08
CA THR A 90 -14.23 4.38 -9.40
C THR A 90 -14.00 3.06 -8.65
N GLU A 91 -15.00 2.16 -8.64
CA GLU A 91 -14.85 0.81 -8.07
C GLU A 91 -13.70 0.05 -8.74
N GLU A 92 -13.60 0.15 -10.06
CA GLU A 92 -12.59 -0.54 -10.87
C GLU A 92 -11.18 -0.06 -10.50
N ILE A 93 -11.00 1.26 -10.38
CA ILE A 93 -9.72 1.84 -9.94
C ILE A 93 -9.40 1.39 -8.52
N TYR A 94 -10.36 1.46 -7.61
CA TYR A 94 -10.17 1.05 -6.22
C TYR A 94 -9.74 -0.43 -6.12
N VAL A 95 -10.45 -1.32 -6.82
CA VAL A 95 -10.15 -2.76 -6.83
C VAL A 95 -8.78 -3.05 -7.43
N ALA A 96 -8.42 -2.34 -8.51
CA ALA A 96 -7.11 -2.47 -9.14
C ALA A 96 -5.97 -1.95 -8.24
N LEU A 97 -6.17 -0.83 -7.56
CA LEU A 97 -5.14 -0.16 -6.76
C LEU A 97 -4.92 -0.81 -5.39
N ARG A 98 -6.00 -1.17 -4.69
CA ARG A 98 -6.00 -1.67 -3.29
C ARG A 98 -4.97 -2.78 -2.99
N PRO A 99 -4.69 -3.76 -3.87
CA PRO A 99 -3.69 -4.79 -3.60
C PRO A 99 -2.25 -4.27 -3.46
N HIS A 100 -1.97 -3.08 -3.99
CA HIS A 100 -0.63 -2.52 -4.16
C HIS A 100 -0.30 -1.40 -3.16
N VAL A 101 -1.30 -0.92 -2.42
CA VAL A 101 -1.18 0.19 -1.47
C VAL A 101 -1.67 -0.17 -0.06
N THR A 102 -1.24 0.58 0.93
CA THR A 102 -1.64 0.44 2.34
C THR A 102 -1.76 1.80 3.02
N ALA A 103 -2.51 1.85 4.13
CA ALA A 103 -2.59 3.00 5.02
C ALA A 103 -2.10 2.55 6.40
N LEU A 104 -0.81 2.72 6.68
CA LEU A 104 -0.19 2.35 7.96
C LEU A 104 -0.04 3.58 8.85
N PRO A 105 -0.19 3.46 10.18
CA PRO A 105 -0.14 4.58 11.12
C PRO A 105 1.28 5.05 11.44
N VAL A 106 2.24 4.78 10.54
CA VAL A 106 3.64 5.17 10.63
C VAL A 106 4.13 5.44 9.22
N SER A 107 5.15 6.30 9.09
CA SER A 107 5.80 6.57 7.81
C SER A 107 7.23 6.02 7.77
N GLY A 108 7.77 5.86 6.56
CA GLY A 108 9.18 5.54 6.33
C GLY A 108 9.57 4.08 6.59
N LEU A 109 8.61 3.14 6.63
CA LEU A 109 8.91 1.70 6.74
C LEU A 109 9.61 1.14 5.51
N GLY A 110 9.45 1.78 4.36
CA GLY A 110 9.92 1.29 3.07
C GLY A 110 9.13 0.09 2.55
N ILE A 111 9.39 -0.25 1.28
CA ILE A 111 8.74 -1.36 0.59
C ILE A 111 9.56 -2.63 0.82
N ASN A 112 8.92 -3.66 1.38
CA ASN A 112 9.50 -4.99 1.50
C ASN A 112 9.51 -5.69 0.13
N VAL A 113 10.67 -5.69 -0.52
CA VAL A 113 10.87 -6.22 -1.88
C VAL A 113 10.60 -7.73 -1.97
N ASN A 114 10.81 -8.49 -0.89
CA ASN A 114 10.51 -9.93 -0.83
C ASN A 114 9.01 -10.24 -0.85
N THR A 115 8.14 -9.23 -0.75
CA THR A 115 6.68 -9.39 -0.71
C THR A 115 5.96 -8.40 -1.62
N ALA A 116 6.71 -7.63 -2.41
CA ALA A 116 6.14 -6.66 -3.33
C ALA A 116 5.55 -7.37 -4.55
N SER A 117 4.37 -6.94 -4.97
CA SER A 117 3.75 -7.41 -6.21
C SER A 117 4.47 -6.85 -7.44
N ALA A 118 4.35 -7.51 -8.60
CA ALA A 118 4.94 -7.04 -9.85
C ALA A 118 4.66 -5.56 -10.16
N PRO A 119 3.42 -5.02 -10.05
CA PRO A 119 3.17 -3.60 -10.30
C PRO A 119 3.94 -2.65 -9.35
N VAL A 120 4.10 -3.05 -8.08
CA VAL A 120 4.89 -2.27 -7.10
C VAL A 120 6.38 -2.35 -7.45
N LEU A 121 6.89 -3.50 -7.87
CA LEU A 121 8.28 -3.62 -8.34
C LEU A 121 8.53 -2.73 -9.56
N VAL A 122 7.66 -2.78 -10.58
CA VAL A 122 7.74 -1.91 -11.77
C VAL A 122 7.74 -0.44 -11.37
N SER A 123 6.97 -0.05 -10.34
CA SER A 123 6.94 1.33 -9.87
C SER A 123 8.25 1.85 -9.26
N LEU A 124 9.22 0.98 -8.96
CA LEU A 124 10.48 1.37 -8.32
C LEU A 124 11.39 2.20 -9.23
N HIS A 125 11.31 2.03 -10.55
CA HIS A 125 12.12 2.75 -11.52
C HIS A 125 11.37 2.92 -12.85
N GLU A 126 11.62 4.01 -13.58
CA GLU A 126 10.93 4.29 -14.86
C GLU A 126 11.28 3.30 -15.97
N GLU A 127 12.49 2.73 -15.94
CA GLU A 127 12.96 1.77 -16.94
C GLU A 127 12.66 0.30 -16.57
N LEU A 128 12.07 0.04 -15.39
CA LEU A 128 11.78 -1.35 -15.01
C LEU A 128 10.57 -1.86 -15.81
N THR A 129 10.69 -3.05 -16.38
CA THR A 129 9.61 -3.64 -17.20
C THR A 129 8.80 -4.66 -16.40
N PRO A 130 7.55 -4.96 -16.80
CA PRO A 130 6.77 -6.04 -16.20
C PRO A 130 7.50 -7.39 -16.26
N ALA A 131 8.18 -7.70 -17.37
CA ALA A 131 8.95 -8.93 -17.52
C ALA A 131 10.12 -9.03 -16.53
N ALA A 132 10.81 -7.92 -16.28
CA ALA A 132 11.85 -7.85 -15.26
C ALA A 132 11.26 -8.05 -13.84
N ALA A 133 10.11 -7.43 -13.54
CA ALA A 133 9.43 -7.61 -12.26
C ALA A 133 9.00 -9.07 -12.02
N GLU A 134 8.48 -9.76 -13.04
CA GLU A 134 8.15 -11.19 -12.96
C GLU A 134 9.41 -12.05 -12.70
N ALA A 135 10.53 -11.75 -13.36
CA ALA A 135 11.79 -12.45 -13.12
C ALA A 135 12.32 -12.26 -11.69
N ILE A 136 12.19 -11.03 -11.16
CA ILE A 136 12.52 -10.72 -9.76
C ILE A 136 11.63 -11.50 -8.80
N MET A 137 10.31 -11.55 -9.07
CA MET A 137 9.36 -12.29 -8.23
C MET A 137 9.65 -13.78 -8.21
N ALA A 138 9.84 -14.40 -9.37
CA ALA A 138 10.19 -15.81 -9.48
C ALA A 138 11.44 -16.15 -8.68
N ARG A 139 12.48 -15.30 -8.76
CA ARG A 139 13.69 -15.47 -7.95
C ARG A 139 13.39 -15.39 -6.44
N SER A 140 12.58 -14.42 -6.03
CA SER A 140 12.23 -14.21 -4.61
C SER A 140 11.34 -15.32 -4.03
N GLU A 141 10.63 -16.06 -4.89
CA GLU A 141 9.84 -17.25 -4.50
C GLU A 141 10.73 -18.46 -4.26
N GLU A 142 11.82 -18.62 -5.04
CA GLU A 142 12.81 -19.67 -4.81
C GLU A 142 13.67 -19.37 -3.59
N GLU A 143 14.23 -18.15 -3.52
CA GLU A 143 15.09 -17.71 -2.42
C GLU A 143 14.90 -16.22 -2.14
N ARG A 144 14.53 -15.90 -0.89
CA ARG A 144 14.33 -14.52 -0.47
C ARG A 144 15.67 -13.81 -0.31
N PHE A 145 15.68 -12.51 -0.58
CA PHE A 145 16.85 -11.67 -0.33
C PHE A 145 17.08 -11.48 1.17
N ASP A 146 18.27 -11.80 1.64
CA ASP A 146 18.73 -11.60 3.02
C ASP A 146 19.34 -10.21 3.25
N ASN A 147 19.85 -9.58 2.19
CA ASN A 147 20.35 -8.21 2.23
C ASN A 147 19.90 -7.41 0.99
N LEU A 148 19.81 -6.10 1.16
CA LEU A 148 19.29 -5.22 0.11
C LEU A 148 20.30 -5.03 -1.03
N GLN A 149 21.59 -5.25 -0.77
CA GLN A 149 22.62 -5.11 -1.79
C GLN A 149 22.49 -6.19 -2.87
N ASP A 150 22.14 -7.42 -2.49
CA ASP A 150 21.89 -8.52 -3.44
C ASP A 150 20.68 -8.22 -4.33
N PHE A 151 19.63 -7.66 -3.76
CA PHE A 151 18.48 -7.17 -4.53
C PHE A 151 18.89 -6.07 -5.51
N LEU A 152 19.69 -5.09 -5.08
CA LEU A 152 20.15 -4.00 -5.95
C LEU A 152 21.17 -4.45 -7.01
N ALA A 153 21.84 -5.59 -6.81
CA ALA A 153 22.80 -6.17 -7.73
C ALA A 153 22.17 -7.05 -8.82
N LEU A 154 20.83 -7.16 -8.84
CA LEU A 154 20.11 -7.92 -9.85
C LEU A 154 20.42 -7.39 -11.27
N PRO A 155 20.70 -8.27 -12.26
CA PRO A 155 20.91 -7.87 -13.65
C PRO A 155 19.79 -7.00 -14.22
N GLU A 156 18.57 -7.21 -13.74
CA GLU A 156 17.36 -6.47 -14.07
C GLU A 156 17.46 -4.97 -13.74
N PHE A 157 18.38 -4.55 -12.86
CA PHE A 157 18.64 -3.16 -12.48
C PHE A 157 19.92 -2.58 -13.08
N SER A 158 20.65 -3.35 -13.89
CA SER A 158 21.97 -2.95 -14.41
C SER A 158 21.90 -1.65 -15.20
N GLY A 159 22.63 -0.62 -14.74
CA GLY A 159 22.68 0.70 -15.38
C GLY A 159 21.55 1.66 -14.99
N MET A 160 20.52 1.20 -14.27
CA MET A 160 19.37 2.04 -13.88
C MET A 160 19.68 2.98 -12.70
N GLY A 161 20.66 2.64 -11.86
CA GLY A 161 21.01 3.45 -10.69
C GLY A 161 19.94 3.43 -9.58
N LEU A 162 19.19 2.32 -9.45
CA LEU A 162 18.19 2.13 -8.41
C LEU A 162 18.83 2.30 -7.01
N LYS A 163 18.22 3.16 -6.18
CA LYS A 163 18.70 3.46 -4.82
C LYS A 163 17.98 2.62 -3.78
N ALA A 164 18.70 2.30 -2.70
CA ALA A 164 18.17 1.60 -1.52
C ALA A 164 17.06 2.37 -0.77
N SER A 165 16.97 3.69 -0.95
CA SER A 165 16.05 4.56 -0.21
C SER A 165 14.60 4.09 -0.33
N GLY A 166 13.91 3.98 0.80
CA GLY A 166 12.52 3.54 0.86
C GLY A 166 12.31 2.08 0.46
N LEU A 167 13.35 1.23 0.49
CA LEU A 167 13.27 -0.21 0.31
C LEU A 167 13.67 -0.94 1.60
N GLY A 168 13.16 -2.14 1.78
CA GLY A 168 13.50 -3.01 2.90
C GLY A 168 13.23 -4.48 2.57
N LEU A 169 13.49 -5.34 3.54
CA LEU A 169 13.34 -6.80 3.41
C LEU A 169 12.34 -7.39 4.42
N GLN A 170 11.89 -6.57 5.36
CA GLN A 170 11.14 -7.01 6.53
C GLN A 170 9.83 -6.22 6.63
N SER A 171 8.77 -6.90 7.08
CA SER A 171 7.50 -6.25 7.41
C SER A 171 7.37 -6.12 8.92
N ARG A 172 6.87 -4.96 9.39
CA ARG A 172 6.45 -4.76 10.78
C ARG A 172 4.94 -4.87 10.97
N PHE A 173 4.19 -4.73 9.88
CA PHE A 173 2.73 -4.82 9.90
C PHE A 173 2.24 -6.03 9.10
N PHE A 174 1.22 -6.70 9.64
CA PHE A 174 0.65 -7.93 9.08
C PHE A 174 -0.87 -7.88 9.16
N GLU A 175 -1.54 -8.51 8.19
CA GLU A 175 -2.97 -8.78 8.26
C GLU A 175 -3.13 -10.23 8.75
N VAL A 176 -3.88 -10.41 9.84
CA VAL A 176 -4.31 -11.71 10.35
C VAL A 176 -5.78 -11.87 10.01
N VAL A 177 -6.10 -12.85 9.17
CA VAL A 177 -7.48 -13.16 8.79
C VAL A 177 -7.93 -14.38 9.57
N SER A 178 -8.97 -14.24 10.37
CA SER A 178 -9.57 -15.31 11.16
C SER A 178 -11.00 -15.56 10.70
N ARG A 179 -11.36 -16.84 10.54
CA ARG A 179 -12.74 -17.29 10.35
C ARG A 179 -13.06 -18.29 11.45
N ILE A 180 -14.11 -18.00 12.21
CA ILE A 180 -14.58 -18.82 13.31
C ILE A 180 -15.95 -19.35 12.91
N THR A 181 -16.12 -20.67 12.93
CA THR A 181 -17.40 -21.33 12.74
C THR A 181 -17.81 -21.98 14.06
N TYR A 182 -18.96 -21.58 14.60
CA TYR A 182 -19.52 -22.16 15.82
C TYR A 182 -21.04 -22.23 15.71
N ASP A 183 -21.64 -23.40 15.92
CA ASP A 183 -23.09 -23.60 15.85
C ASP A 183 -23.72 -23.02 14.57
N ASN A 184 -23.14 -23.39 13.41
CA ASN A 184 -23.47 -22.89 12.07
C ASN A 184 -23.38 -21.36 11.86
N ARG A 185 -22.83 -20.60 12.82
CA ARG A 185 -22.52 -19.17 12.66
C ARG A 185 -21.09 -19.00 12.23
N VAL A 186 -20.88 -18.20 11.20
CA VAL A 186 -19.56 -17.84 10.70
C VAL A 186 -19.26 -16.39 11.04
N VAL A 187 -18.19 -16.17 11.78
CA VAL A 187 -17.63 -14.84 12.06
C VAL A 187 -16.30 -14.73 11.32
N ASN A 188 -16.13 -13.69 10.52
CA ASN A 188 -14.84 -13.34 9.92
C ASN A 188 -14.29 -12.10 10.63
N MET A 189 -12.99 -12.08 10.87
CA MET A 189 -12.28 -10.94 11.45
C MET A 189 -10.95 -10.76 10.76
N VAL A 190 -10.67 -9.56 10.29
CA VAL A 190 -9.36 -9.14 9.78
C VAL A 190 -8.73 -8.22 10.83
N SER A 191 -7.57 -8.60 11.35
CA SER A 191 -6.81 -7.78 12.29
C SER A 191 -5.55 -7.28 11.63
N THR A 192 -5.30 -5.98 11.67
CA THR A 192 -3.96 -5.45 11.40
C THR A 192 -3.17 -5.53 12.70
N VAL A 193 -1.99 -6.15 12.65
CA VAL A 193 -1.11 -6.29 13.81
C VAL A 193 0.27 -5.69 13.51
N PHE A 194 0.86 -5.09 14.52
CA PHE A 194 2.23 -4.59 14.52
C PHE A 194 3.12 -5.55 15.30
N ARG A 195 4.28 -5.90 14.76
CA ARG A 195 5.33 -6.69 15.41
C ARG A 195 6.58 -5.86 15.59
N ASN A 196 6.99 -5.62 16.84
CA ASN A 196 8.20 -4.86 17.14
C ASN A 196 9.48 -5.69 16.86
N PRO A 197 10.68 -5.09 16.93
CA PRO A 197 11.94 -5.82 16.71
C PRO A 197 12.19 -6.99 17.67
N GLN A 198 11.63 -6.94 18.89
CA GLN A 198 11.73 -7.99 19.90
C GLN A 198 10.77 -9.16 19.66
N GLY A 199 9.89 -9.05 18.65
CA GLY A 199 8.90 -10.07 18.30
C GLY A 199 7.56 -9.94 19.02
N GLU A 200 7.38 -8.92 19.87
CA GLU A 200 6.10 -8.65 20.51
C GLU A 200 5.07 -8.17 19.49
N VAL A 201 3.86 -8.70 19.57
CA VAL A 201 2.76 -8.40 18.65
C VAL A 201 1.68 -7.60 19.36
N ARG A 202 1.21 -6.53 18.73
CA ARG A 202 0.07 -5.73 19.20
C ARG A 202 -0.97 -5.57 18.10
N THR A 203 -2.24 -5.67 18.45
CA THR A 203 -3.34 -5.36 17.53
C THR A 203 -3.42 -3.85 17.32
N VAL A 204 -3.48 -3.44 16.06
CA VAL A 204 -3.63 -2.03 15.63
C VAL A 204 -5.11 -1.74 15.34
N SER A 205 -5.75 -2.61 14.58
CA SER A 205 -7.18 -2.50 14.23
C SER A 205 -7.82 -3.86 14.02
N ARG A 206 -9.15 -3.91 14.07
CA ARG A 206 -9.97 -5.09 13.76
C ARG A 206 -11.14 -4.68 12.87
N ASP A 207 -11.44 -5.52 11.90
CA ASP A 207 -12.55 -5.35 10.97
C ASP A 207 -13.32 -6.68 10.86
N THR A 208 -14.59 -6.67 11.27
CA THR A 208 -15.50 -7.82 11.22
C THR A 208 -16.44 -7.80 10.01
N GLY A 209 -16.36 -6.79 9.16
CA GLY A 209 -17.21 -6.61 7.98
C GLY A 209 -16.75 -7.37 6.75
N GLN A 210 -15.50 -7.86 6.72
CA GLN A 210 -14.93 -8.51 5.53
C GLN A 210 -15.32 -9.98 5.43
N LYS A 211 -16.08 -10.34 4.38
CA LYS A 211 -16.63 -11.70 4.21
C LYS A 211 -15.73 -12.65 3.40
N ASN A 212 -14.83 -12.14 2.54
CA ASN A 212 -14.18 -12.91 1.46
C ASN A 212 -12.64 -12.80 1.38
N ARG A 213 -11.91 -12.76 2.52
CA ARG A 213 -10.46 -12.47 2.51
C ARG A 213 -9.49 -13.63 2.78
N ILE A 214 -9.96 -14.88 2.82
CA ILE A 214 -9.06 -16.02 2.95
C ILE A 214 -8.52 -16.38 1.56
N THR A 215 -7.34 -15.85 1.23
CA THR A 215 -6.62 -16.14 -0.03
C THR A 215 -5.54 -17.20 0.14
N LYS A 216 -5.38 -17.77 1.33
CA LYS A 216 -4.40 -18.80 1.67
C LYS A 216 -5.11 -20.04 2.21
N GLU A 217 -4.50 -21.20 2.03
CA GLU A 217 -4.99 -22.45 2.61
C GLU A 217 -5.23 -22.31 4.13
N PRO A 218 -6.39 -22.75 4.66
CA PRO A 218 -6.70 -22.62 6.08
C PRO A 218 -5.71 -23.39 6.95
N PHE A 219 -5.09 -22.72 7.92
CA PHE A 219 -4.39 -23.41 9.00
C PHE A 219 -5.44 -23.95 10.00
N THR A 220 -5.51 -25.28 10.14
CA THR A 220 -6.40 -25.95 11.09
C THR A 220 -5.60 -26.42 12.30
N PHE A 221 -6.09 -26.13 13.50
CA PHE A 221 -5.60 -26.81 14.69
C PHE A 221 -6.14 -28.24 14.66
N SER A 222 -5.27 -29.24 14.67
CA SER A 222 -5.69 -30.61 14.98
C SER A 222 -6.19 -30.62 16.41
N GLU A 223 -7.47 -30.95 16.62
CA GLU A 223 -7.93 -31.40 17.92
C GLU A 223 -7.11 -32.64 18.29
N GLY A 224 -6.47 -32.61 19.45
CA GLY A 224 -5.76 -33.75 20.01
C GLY A 224 -6.71 -34.81 20.54
#